data_AF-A0A7R9V650-F1
#
_entry.id   AF-A0A7R9V650-F1
#
_cell.length_a   1.000
_cell.length_b   1.000
_cell.length_c   1.000
_cell.angle_alpha   90.00
_cell.angle_beta   90.00
_cell.angle_gamma   90.00
#
_symmetry.space_group_name_H-M   'P 1'
#
loop_
_entity.id
_entity.type
_entity.pdbx_description
1 polymer ?
#
loop_
_entity_poly.entity_id
_entity_poly.type
_entity_poly.pdbx_seq_one_letter_code
_entity_poly.pdbx_strand_id
1 'polypeptide(L)'
;EQSKLSGSLFHSRPAFVSGSSVTQPIVHRAMPLIVNTAHLRHEAVTKHTWSPNKDTVRYQAAGSATYKDDMFAHGDTADTPHISEYTMSHKDPQEWAERTRSMTLVHTGGNTNMAEYTHHTVSRPKFPPGSISTGTFTLSQYLPAEDKAVEELHIVCEKVMPVLPMLLKALSGYHLHSPDGWIQSAGFMTCCRKVGLELLRSEFLALERSVPKDTAGRINYHNIASLVEAVTCANAADDLTATAPEALLKATA
;
A
#
# COMPACT_ATOMS: atom_id res chain seq x y z
N GLU A 1 -5.80 61.91 -48.21
CA GLU A 1 -6.49 62.54 -47.06
C GLU A 1 -6.16 61.69 -45.82
N GLN A 2 -5.96 62.17 -44.58
CA GLN A 2 -6.88 62.84 -43.64
C GLN A 2 -8.24 62.10 -43.55
N SER A 3 -8.82 61.73 -42.39
CA SER A 3 -8.72 62.13 -40.97
C SER A 3 -8.73 60.88 -40.04
N LYS A 4 -8.18 60.84 -38.80
CA LYS A 4 -8.65 61.47 -37.53
C LYS A 4 -10.13 61.12 -37.22
N LEU A 5 -10.62 60.73 -36.03
CA LEU A 5 -10.19 60.63 -34.60
C LEU A 5 -11.09 59.53 -33.92
N SER A 6 -10.98 59.02 -32.68
CA SER A 6 -10.02 59.01 -31.54
C SER A 6 -10.53 58.05 -30.44
N GLY A 7 -9.69 57.56 -29.49
CA GLY A 7 -10.20 56.80 -28.33
C GLY A 7 -9.15 56.25 -27.35
N SER A 8 -8.57 57.09 -26.50
CA SER A 8 -7.67 56.68 -25.39
C SER A 8 -8.20 57.22 -24.06
N LEU A 9 -8.16 56.43 -23.00
CA LEU A 9 -8.47 56.87 -21.62
C LEU A 9 -7.64 56.08 -20.59
N PHE A 10 -6.88 56.83 -19.80
CA PHE A 10 -6.11 56.41 -18.63
C PHE A 10 -6.34 57.47 -17.53
N HIS A 11 -5.96 57.18 -16.27
CA HIS A 11 -6.21 57.99 -15.06
C HIS A 11 -7.66 57.89 -14.50
N SER A 12 -7.94 58.08 -13.21
CA SER A 12 -7.09 58.53 -12.08
C SER A 12 -7.57 57.97 -10.72
N ARG A 13 -6.70 58.04 -9.69
CA ARG A 13 -7.08 57.95 -8.26
C ARG A 13 -7.96 59.13 -7.80
N PRO A 14 -8.72 58.95 -6.71
CA PRO A 14 -8.68 59.87 -5.56
C PRO A 14 -8.17 59.16 -4.28
N ALA A 15 -8.00 59.89 -3.17
CA ALA A 15 -7.47 59.37 -1.90
C ALA A 15 -7.95 60.17 -0.66
N PHE A 16 -7.99 59.50 0.51
CA PHE A 16 -8.14 60.05 1.88
C PHE A 16 -9.47 60.80 2.21
N VAL A 17 -9.95 60.95 3.46
CA VAL A 17 -9.95 60.14 4.71
C VAL A 17 -10.86 60.85 5.74
N SER A 18 -11.61 60.13 6.59
CA SER A 18 -12.05 60.62 7.92
C SER A 18 -12.65 59.47 8.78
N GLY A 19 -12.90 59.72 10.07
CA GLY A 19 -13.52 58.80 11.04
C GLY A 19 -15.03 58.55 10.80
N SER A 20 -15.72 57.71 11.59
CA SER A 20 -15.45 57.40 13.01
C SER A 20 -15.79 55.95 13.41
N SER A 21 -15.34 55.53 14.60
CA SER A 21 -15.45 54.16 15.12
C SER A 21 -16.84 53.79 15.65
N VAL A 22 -17.34 52.61 15.27
CA VAL A 22 -18.24 51.79 16.10
C VAL A 22 -17.68 50.38 16.15
N THR A 23 -17.08 50.01 17.28
CA THR A 23 -16.40 48.73 17.46
C THR A 23 -17.40 47.63 17.78
N GLN A 24 -17.74 46.78 16.81
CA GLN A 24 -18.32 45.47 17.12
C GLN A 24 -17.19 44.43 17.24
N PRO A 25 -17.16 43.62 18.31
CA PRO A 25 -16.13 42.60 18.47
C PRO A 25 -16.38 41.45 17.49
N ILE A 26 -15.62 41.42 16.38
CA ILE A 26 -15.49 40.21 15.57
C ILE A 26 -14.83 39.16 16.46
N VAL A 27 -15.62 38.21 16.96
CA VAL A 27 -15.12 37.06 17.72
C VAL A 27 -14.41 36.13 16.76
N HIS A 28 -13.17 36.47 16.44
CA HIS A 28 -12.22 35.53 15.87
C HIS A 28 -12.03 34.39 16.88
N ARG A 29 -12.80 33.32 16.71
CA ARG A 29 -12.42 31.99 17.20
C ARG A 29 -11.13 31.62 16.48
N ALA A 30 -10.00 32.04 17.05
CA ALA A 30 -8.71 31.46 16.75
C ALA A 30 -8.81 29.97 17.09
N MET A 31 -9.01 29.13 16.08
CA MET A 31 -8.81 27.70 16.24
C MET A 31 -7.34 27.53 16.61
N PRO A 32 -7.01 26.87 17.75
CA PRO A 32 -5.63 26.64 18.09
C PRO A 32 -5.04 25.73 17.01
N LEU A 33 -4.17 26.30 16.17
CA LEU A 33 -3.21 25.53 15.40
C LEU A 33 -2.31 24.83 16.42
N ILE A 34 -2.68 23.61 16.79
CA ILE A 34 -1.83 22.70 17.54
C ILE A 34 -0.73 22.28 16.57
N VAL A 35 0.28 23.14 16.48
CA VAL A 35 1.52 22.90 15.76
C VAL A 35 2.18 21.69 16.42
N ASN A 36 1.97 20.52 15.83
CA ASN A 36 2.47 19.26 16.37
C ASN A 36 3.96 19.10 16.03
N THR A 37 4.79 20.01 16.56
CA THR A 37 6.26 19.94 16.54
C THR A 37 6.76 18.88 17.50
N ALA A 38 6.28 17.64 17.32
CA ALA A 38 6.89 16.43 17.83
C ALA A 38 8.18 16.10 17.05
N HIS A 39 9.06 17.10 16.89
CA HIS A 39 10.45 16.84 16.50
C HIS A 39 11.08 16.01 17.62
N LEU A 40 11.29 14.73 17.33
CA LEU A 40 11.94 13.77 18.22
C LEU A 40 13.29 14.34 18.64
N ARG A 41 13.38 14.80 19.89
CA ARG A 41 14.66 15.27 20.45
C ARG A 41 15.64 14.10 20.46
N HIS A 42 16.87 14.33 20.04
CA HIS A 42 17.90 13.30 19.89
C HIS A 42 18.11 12.47 21.19
N GLU A 43 17.91 13.09 22.36
CA GLU A 43 17.99 12.46 23.69
C GLU A 43 16.91 11.39 23.97
N ALA A 44 15.79 11.40 23.24
CA ALA A 44 14.72 10.42 23.40
C ALA A 44 15.04 9.08 22.72
N VAL A 45 15.95 9.09 21.73
CA VAL A 45 16.39 7.91 20.97
C VAL A 45 17.55 7.18 21.65
N THR A 46 18.33 7.87 22.49
CA THR A 46 19.59 7.36 23.04
C THR A 46 19.49 6.78 24.46
N LYS A 47 18.31 6.76 25.09
CA LYS A 47 18.12 6.17 26.42
C LYS A 47 17.54 4.75 26.32
N HIS A 48 18.18 3.79 26.99
CA HIS A 48 17.73 2.40 27.13
C HIS A 48 16.39 2.20 27.89
N THR A 49 15.69 3.29 28.22
CA THR A 49 14.38 3.30 28.87
C THR A 49 13.29 3.88 27.98
N TRP A 50 13.47 3.89 26.65
CA TRP A 50 12.38 4.21 25.72
C TRP A 50 11.34 3.09 25.77
N SER A 51 10.19 3.40 26.36
CA SER A 51 8.93 2.67 26.13
C SER A 51 8.07 3.48 25.15
N PRO A 52 7.24 2.83 24.32
CA PRO A 52 6.30 3.53 23.45
C PRO A 52 5.40 4.45 24.28
N ASN A 53 5.40 5.74 23.94
CA ASN A 53 4.55 6.71 24.59
C ASN A 53 3.08 6.37 24.25
N LYS A 54 2.22 6.18 25.25
CA LYS A 54 0.83 5.74 25.01
C LYS A 54 0.03 6.71 24.11
N ASP A 55 0.46 7.96 24.02
CA ASP A 55 -0.15 9.00 23.21
C ASP A 55 0.13 8.91 21.69
N THR A 56 1.20 8.22 21.26
CA THR A 56 1.47 8.04 19.81
C THR A 56 0.63 6.94 19.17
N VAL A 57 -0.01 6.09 19.99
CA VAL A 57 -0.68 4.86 19.53
C VAL A 57 -2.20 5.04 19.50
N ARG A 58 -2.69 5.94 18.62
CA ARG A 58 -4.12 6.04 18.31
C ARG A 58 -4.55 4.97 17.30
N TYR A 59 -4.59 3.72 17.74
CA TYR A 59 -5.29 2.66 17.01
C TYR A 59 -6.78 3.01 16.88
N GLN A 60 -7.17 3.54 15.73
CA GLN A 60 -8.58 3.70 15.36
C GLN A 60 -9.12 2.34 14.89
N ALA A 61 -9.49 1.51 15.86
CA ALA A 61 -10.17 0.24 15.58
C ALA A 61 -11.52 0.45 14.86
N ALA A 62 -11.91 -0.54 14.06
CA ALA A 62 -13.25 -0.62 13.46
C ALA A 62 -14.35 -0.37 14.50
N GLY A 63 -15.37 0.40 14.10
CA GLY A 63 -16.48 0.77 14.98
C GLY A 63 -16.15 1.85 16.04
N SER A 64 -14.92 2.34 16.15
CA SER A 64 -14.65 3.50 17.02
C SER A 64 -15.33 4.76 16.47
N ALA A 65 -15.94 5.58 17.33
CA ALA A 65 -16.75 6.74 16.95
C ALA A 65 -15.98 7.87 16.23
N THR A 66 -14.68 7.69 15.97
CA THR A 66 -13.83 8.63 15.22
C THR A 66 -13.22 8.02 13.95
N TYR A 67 -13.36 6.71 13.76
CA TYR A 67 -12.94 6.02 12.54
C TYR A 67 -14.05 6.06 11.49
N LYS A 68 -13.64 6.03 10.23
CA LYS A 68 -14.49 5.78 9.07
C LYS A 68 -13.69 4.92 8.10
N ASP A 69 -14.31 3.88 7.59
CA ASP A 69 -13.67 3.05 6.57
C ASP A 69 -13.37 3.89 5.31
N ASP A 70 -12.11 3.85 4.90
CA ASP A 70 -11.59 4.46 3.67
C ASP A 70 -11.99 3.59 2.46
N MET A 71 -11.30 3.66 1.32
CA MET A 71 -11.49 2.75 0.17
C MET A 71 -11.11 1.29 0.46
N PHE A 72 -10.36 1.00 1.53
CA PHE A 72 -10.01 -0.34 2.00
C PHE A 72 -10.92 -0.77 3.15
N ALA A 73 -11.11 -2.08 3.33
CA ALA A 73 -11.72 -2.63 4.54
C ALA A 73 -10.72 -2.65 5.71
N HIS A 74 -11.25 -2.61 6.95
CA HIS A 74 -10.47 -2.73 8.17
C HIS A 74 -10.30 -4.21 8.58
N GLY A 75 -9.13 -4.58 9.08
CA GLY A 75 -8.88 -5.94 9.60
C GLY A 75 -7.40 -6.28 9.77
N ASP A 76 -6.57 -5.83 8.83
CA ASP A 76 -5.11 -5.91 8.93
C ASP A 76 -4.54 -4.54 9.36
N THR A 77 -4.24 -4.40 10.65
CA THR A 77 -3.61 -3.20 11.23
C THR A 77 -2.43 -3.58 12.12
N ALA A 78 -1.23 -3.21 11.68
CA ALA A 78 0.05 -3.41 12.35
C ALA A 78 0.71 -2.07 12.75
N ASP A 79 1.79 -2.13 13.54
CA ASP A 79 2.61 -0.96 13.86
C ASP A 79 3.51 -0.57 12.67
N THR A 80 4.12 0.62 12.72
CA THR A 80 5.05 1.04 11.64
C THR A 80 6.36 0.24 11.76
N PRO A 81 6.84 -0.46 10.70
CA PRO A 81 7.94 -1.41 10.85
C PRO A 81 9.26 -0.74 11.30
N HIS A 82 9.79 -1.16 12.45
CA HIS A 82 11.03 -0.60 12.98
C HIS A 82 12.26 -1.14 12.23
N ILE A 83 12.78 -0.35 11.29
CA ILE A 83 14.02 -0.64 10.57
C ILE A 83 14.85 0.62 10.30
N SER A 84 16.17 0.47 10.29
CA SER A 84 17.08 1.58 9.98
C SER A 84 17.24 1.76 8.47
N GLU A 85 17.41 3.00 8.03
CA GLU A 85 17.70 3.35 6.63
C GLU A 85 18.91 2.56 6.10
N TYR A 86 19.97 2.39 6.90
CA TYR A 86 21.14 1.59 6.54
C TYR A 86 20.77 0.12 6.27
N THR A 87 19.95 -0.50 7.14
CA THR A 87 19.47 -1.88 6.96
C THR A 87 18.54 -2.06 5.75
N MET A 88 17.91 -0.98 5.27
CA MET A 88 17.06 -1.00 4.07
C MET A 88 17.83 -0.74 2.78
N SER A 89 18.74 0.23 2.80
CA SER A 89 19.56 0.63 1.64
C SER A 89 20.70 -0.33 1.33
N HIS A 90 21.23 -1.01 2.35
CA HIS A 90 22.34 -1.97 2.25
C HIS A 90 21.85 -3.41 2.51
N LYS A 91 20.65 -3.76 2.01
CA LYS A 91 20.24 -5.17 1.89
C LYS A 91 21.16 -5.92 0.92
N ASP A 92 21.18 -7.24 1.03
CA ASP A 92 21.93 -8.10 0.11
C ASP A 92 21.46 -7.86 -1.35
N PRO A 93 22.36 -7.46 -2.28
CA PRO A 93 22.03 -7.29 -3.69
C PRO A 93 21.46 -8.56 -4.33
N GLN A 94 21.84 -9.76 -3.86
CA GLN A 94 21.33 -11.03 -4.38
C GLN A 94 19.89 -11.31 -3.88
N GLU A 95 19.58 -11.08 -2.60
CA GLU A 95 18.19 -11.05 -2.12
C GLU A 95 17.36 -10.06 -2.94
N TRP A 96 17.84 -8.83 -3.11
CA TRP A 96 17.09 -7.78 -3.79
C TRP A 96 16.80 -8.11 -5.27
N ALA A 97 17.75 -8.70 -5.98
CA ALA A 97 17.57 -9.15 -7.35
C ALA A 97 16.50 -10.25 -7.46
N GLU A 98 16.54 -11.29 -6.60
CA GLU A 98 15.56 -12.38 -6.67
C GLU A 98 14.17 -11.97 -6.12
N ARG A 99 14.08 -11.05 -5.16
CA ARG A 99 12.81 -10.39 -4.79
C ARG A 99 12.20 -9.61 -5.94
N THR A 100 13.03 -8.92 -6.72
CA THR A 100 12.60 -8.19 -7.91
C THR A 100 12.12 -9.15 -9.01
N ARG A 101 12.81 -10.27 -9.23
CA ARG A 101 12.38 -11.33 -10.16
C ARG A 101 11.07 -12.00 -9.73
N SER A 102 10.91 -12.31 -8.44
CA SER A 102 9.74 -12.99 -7.88
C SER A 102 8.58 -12.05 -7.51
N MET A 103 8.72 -10.74 -7.74
CA MET A 103 7.71 -9.71 -7.44
C MET A 103 7.26 -9.66 -5.97
N THR A 104 8.12 -10.06 -5.02
CA THR A 104 7.84 -10.06 -3.57
C THR A 104 8.29 -8.78 -2.85
N LEU A 105 8.34 -7.66 -3.57
CA LEU A 105 8.72 -6.36 -3.02
C LEU A 105 7.57 -5.74 -2.22
N VAL A 106 7.47 -6.14 -0.95
CA VAL A 106 6.48 -5.61 0.00
C VAL A 106 6.70 -4.11 0.25
N HIS A 107 5.61 -3.35 0.28
CA HIS A 107 5.62 -1.93 0.61
C HIS A 107 5.82 -1.71 2.12
N THR A 108 6.66 -0.75 2.50
CA THR A 108 7.16 -0.58 3.88
C THR A 108 6.18 0.07 4.86
N GLY A 109 5.12 0.71 4.37
CA GLY A 109 4.12 1.41 5.18
C GLY A 109 2.68 1.01 4.83
N GLY A 110 1.72 1.65 5.47
CA GLY A 110 0.29 1.37 5.30
C GLY A 110 -0.33 0.51 6.41
N ASN A 111 0.44 0.24 7.48
CA ASN A 111 0.02 -0.48 8.68
C ASN A 111 -0.46 -1.92 8.41
N THR A 112 0.21 -2.68 7.54
CA THR A 112 -0.13 -4.09 7.27
C THR A 112 0.80 -5.03 8.01
N ASN A 113 0.28 -6.17 8.51
CA ASN A 113 1.10 -7.20 9.16
C ASN A 113 2.22 -7.72 8.24
N MET A 114 1.99 -7.77 6.93
CA MET A 114 3.02 -8.15 5.96
C MET A 114 4.19 -7.16 5.90
N ALA A 115 3.93 -5.86 6.01
CA ALA A 115 4.98 -4.85 6.08
C ALA A 115 5.78 -4.97 7.39
N GLU A 116 5.10 -5.21 8.53
CA GLU A 116 5.76 -5.46 9.80
C GLU A 116 6.62 -6.73 9.75
N TYR A 117 6.05 -7.87 9.34
CA TYR A 117 6.75 -9.14 9.20
C TYR A 117 8.02 -9.03 8.33
N THR A 118 7.90 -8.47 7.13
CA THR A 118 9.03 -8.40 6.19
C THR A 118 10.06 -7.34 6.56
N HIS A 119 9.67 -6.20 7.14
CA HIS A 119 10.61 -5.08 7.37
C HIS A 119 11.06 -4.91 8.82
N HIS A 120 10.27 -5.25 9.85
CA HIS A 120 10.66 -5.02 11.25
C HIS A 120 11.97 -5.75 11.60
N THR A 121 12.86 -5.08 12.33
CA THR A 121 14.21 -5.59 12.66
C THR A 121 14.19 -6.44 13.92
N VAL A 122 13.51 -7.59 13.86
CA VAL A 122 13.43 -8.56 14.97
C VAL A 122 14.82 -9.14 15.32
N SER A 123 15.70 -9.30 14.32
CA SER A 123 17.07 -9.77 14.48
C SER A 123 18.09 -8.83 13.82
N ARG A 124 19.35 -8.91 14.27
CA ARG A 124 20.52 -8.30 13.60
C ARG A 124 21.66 -9.34 13.59
N PRO A 125 22.11 -9.84 12.42
CA PRO A 125 21.63 -9.54 11.07
C PRO A 125 20.15 -9.87 10.82
N LYS A 126 19.57 -9.24 9.81
CA LYS A 126 18.25 -9.60 9.25
C LYS A 126 18.53 -10.40 7.97
N PHE A 127 18.02 -11.63 7.93
CA PHE A 127 18.24 -12.58 6.84
C PHE A 127 16.98 -12.73 5.96
N PRO A 128 17.09 -13.13 4.69
CA PRO A 128 15.94 -13.45 3.85
C PRO A 128 15.23 -14.75 4.29
N PRO A 129 13.93 -14.93 3.98
CA PRO A 129 13.26 -16.23 3.99
C PRO A 129 14.01 -17.23 3.10
N GLY A 130 14.17 -18.48 3.54
CA GLY A 130 15.11 -19.44 2.92
C GLY A 130 16.49 -19.53 3.57
N SER A 131 16.79 -18.71 4.58
CA SER A 131 18.11 -18.72 5.23
C SER A 131 18.27 -19.83 6.27
N ILE A 132 19.21 -20.74 6.01
CA ILE A 132 19.48 -21.91 6.87
C ILE A 132 20.67 -21.62 7.78
N SER A 133 20.48 -21.71 9.10
CA SER A 133 21.56 -21.60 10.10
C SER A 133 21.78 -22.95 10.78
N THR A 134 23.03 -23.45 10.76
CA THR A 134 23.37 -24.83 11.12
C THR A 134 24.71 -24.87 11.87
N GLY A 135 24.65 -24.57 13.17
CA GLY A 135 25.79 -24.63 14.08
C GLY A 135 26.86 -23.58 13.78
N THR A 136 27.86 -23.96 12.98
CA THR A 136 29.00 -23.10 12.62
C THR A 136 28.86 -22.37 11.29
N PHE A 137 27.86 -22.71 10.47
CA PHE A 137 27.60 -22.03 9.20
C PHE A 137 26.19 -21.47 9.11
N THR A 138 26.01 -20.47 8.25
CA THR A 138 24.71 -19.90 7.89
C THR A 138 24.70 -19.59 6.41
N LEU A 139 23.79 -20.21 5.68
CA LEU A 139 23.55 -19.95 4.26
C LEU A 139 22.43 -18.92 4.16
N SER A 140 22.79 -17.67 3.86
CA SER A 140 21.84 -16.62 3.52
C SER A 140 21.45 -16.77 2.06
N GLN A 141 20.25 -17.29 1.80
CA GLN A 141 19.68 -17.39 0.46
C GLN A 141 18.20 -17.04 0.52
N TYR A 142 17.74 -16.27 -0.46
CA TYR A 142 16.32 -16.00 -0.64
C TYR A 142 15.65 -17.16 -1.39
N LEU A 143 14.62 -17.77 -0.78
CA LEU A 143 13.81 -18.82 -1.38
C LEU A 143 12.33 -18.36 -1.47
N PRO A 144 11.77 -18.16 -2.69
CA PRO A 144 10.40 -17.69 -2.86
C PRO A 144 9.34 -18.56 -2.16
N ALA A 145 9.54 -19.88 -2.13
CA ALA A 145 8.63 -20.83 -1.50
C ALA A 145 8.57 -20.73 0.04
N GLU A 146 9.52 -20.02 0.67
CA GLU A 146 9.51 -19.73 2.10
C GLU A 146 9.08 -18.28 2.42
N ASP A 147 8.89 -17.42 1.42
CA ASP A 147 8.43 -16.05 1.66
C ASP A 147 6.91 -15.98 1.78
N LYS A 148 6.43 -15.52 2.93
CA LYS A 148 5.00 -15.26 3.21
C LYS A 148 4.38 -14.24 2.24
N ALA A 149 5.17 -13.44 1.52
CA ALA A 149 4.69 -12.60 0.43
C ALA A 149 4.21 -13.40 -0.81
N VAL A 150 4.62 -14.66 -0.99
CA VAL A 150 4.04 -15.54 -2.03
C VAL A 150 2.74 -16.16 -1.52
N GLU A 151 2.74 -16.65 -0.28
CA GLU A 151 1.56 -17.23 0.40
C GLU A 151 0.38 -16.25 0.48
N GLU A 152 0.62 -14.99 0.84
CA GLU A 152 -0.39 -13.93 0.86
C GLU A 152 -0.98 -13.67 -0.54
N LEU A 153 -0.18 -13.78 -1.62
CA LEU A 153 -0.71 -13.63 -2.98
C LEU A 153 -1.67 -14.79 -3.32
N HIS A 154 -1.33 -16.02 -2.97
CA HIS A 154 -2.17 -17.18 -3.28
C HIS A 154 -3.54 -17.08 -2.60
N ILE A 155 -3.57 -16.75 -1.30
CA ILE A 155 -4.80 -16.54 -0.51
C ILE A 155 -5.67 -15.45 -1.15
N VAL A 156 -5.06 -14.36 -1.65
CA VAL A 156 -5.80 -13.27 -2.28
C VAL A 156 -6.31 -13.64 -3.67
N CYS A 157 -5.54 -14.39 -4.47
CA CYS A 157 -6.01 -14.91 -5.75
C CYS A 157 -7.24 -15.81 -5.57
N GLU A 158 -7.22 -16.73 -4.59
CA GLU A 158 -8.37 -17.58 -4.26
C GLU A 158 -9.60 -16.77 -3.83
N LYS A 159 -9.41 -15.70 -3.05
CA LYS A 159 -10.48 -14.76 -2.66
C LYS A 159 -11.06 -14.00 -3.87
N VAL A 160 -10.25 -13.63 -4.85
CA VAL A 160 -10.66 -12.83 -6.02
C VAL A 160 -11.28 -13.68 -7.14
N MET A 161 -10.77 -14.89 -7.37
CA MET A 161 -11.19 -15.77 -8.48
C MET A 161 -12.71 -15.95 -8.63
N PRO A 162 -13.50 -16.28 -7.58
CA PRO A 162 -14.95 -16.50 -7.76
C PRO A 162 -15.73 -15.24 -8.16
N VAL A 163 -15.20 -14.04 -7.91
CA VAL A 163 -15.82 -12.76 -8.29
C VAL A 163 -15.17 -12.10 -9.52
N LEU A 164 -14.09 -12.67 -10.05
CA LEU A 164 -13.30 -12.11 -11.15
C LEU A 164 -14.14 -11.75 -12.41
N PRO A 165 -15.10 -12.57 -12.87
CA PRO A 165 -15.94 -12.22 -14.03
C PRO A 165 -16.84 -10.99 -13.78
N MET A 166 -17.33 -10.83 -12.55
CA MET A 166 -18.12 -9.65 -12.15
C MET A 166 -17.22 -8.42 -12.02
N LEU A 167 -16.02 -8.58 -11.43
CA LEU A 167 -15.02 -7.52 -11.27
C LEU A 167 -14.57 -6.99 -12.64
N LEU A 168 -14.27 -7.86 -13.60
CA LEU A 168 -13.92 -7.47 -14.98
C LEU A 168 -15.06 -6.69 -15.68
N LYS A 169 -16.32 -7.07 -15.44
CA LYS A 169 -17.49 -6.33 -15.94
C LYS A 169 -17.66 -4.96 -15.26
N ALA A 170 -17.28 -4.84 -13.99
CA ALA A 170 -17.28 -3.56 -13.27
C ALA A 170 -16.14 -2.63 -13.71
N LEU A 171 -14.96 -3.18 -14.01
CA LEU A 171 -13.76 -2.47 -14.47
C LEU A 171 -13.89 -1.99 -15.92
N SER A 172 -14.34 -2.84 -16.84
CA SER A 172 -14.64 -2.43 -18.23
C SER A 172 -15.82 -1.44 -18.32
N GLY A 173 -16.71 -1.44 -17.32
CA GLY A 173 -17.74 -0.42 -17.12
C GLY A 173 -17.29 0.82 -16.34
N TYR A 174 -16.01 0.95 -15.98
CA TYR A 174 -15.43 2.15 -15.38
C TYR A 174 -14.94 3.07 -16.51
N HIS A 175 -15.29 4.36 -16.47
CA HIS A 175 -14.94 5.30 -17.54
C HIS A 175 -13.47 5.73 -17.43
N LEU A 176 -12.57 4.86 -17.91
CA LEU A 176 -11.14 5.13 -18.03
C LEU A 176 -10.87 6.12 -19.18
N HIS A 177 -9.88 7.00 -18.97
CA HIS A 177 -9.35 7.87 -20.02
C HIS A 177 -8.55 7.12 -21.10
N SER A 178 -8.31 5.81 -20.93
CA SER A 178 -7.52 4.97 -21.82
C SER A 178 -8.17 3.58 -21.92
N PRO A 179 -8.42 3.04 -23.14
CA PRO A 179 -9.18 1.80 -23.35
C PRO A 179 -8.37 0.51 -23.15
N ASP A 180 -7.09 0.63 -22.84
CA ASP A 180 -6.09 -0.44 -22.72
C ASP A 180 -5.97 -1.04 -21.30
N GLY A 181 -6.85 -0.63 -20.37
CA GLY A 181 -7.03 -1.26 -19.06
C GLY A 181 -6.20 -0.67 -17.90
N TRP A 182 -5.45 0.41 -18.12
CA TRP A 182 -4.72 1.11 -17.04
C TRP A 182 -5.65 1.90 -16.12
N ILE A 183 -5.79 1.42 -14.89
CA ILE A 183 -6.63 2.00 -13.84
C ILE A 183 -5.78 2.46 -12.64
N GLN A 184 -6.21 3.51 -11.95
CA GLN A 184 -5.64 3.93 -10.67
C GLN A 184 -6.15 3.03 -9.53
N SER A 185 -5.33 2.81 -8.50
CA SER A 185 -5.64 1.97 -7.33
C SER A 185 -7.02 2.29 -6.70
N ALA A 186 -7.37 3.57 -6.55
CA ALA A 186 -8.68 4.00 -6.04
C ALA A 186 -9.87 3.63 -6.97
N GLY A 187 -9.68 3.68 -8.29
CA GLY A 187 -10.68 3.24 -9.26
C GLY A 187 -10.90 1.73 -9.22
N PHE A 188 -9.82 0.96 -9.11
CA PHE A 188 -9.86 -0.50 -8.94
C PHE A 188 -10.60 -0.89 -7.65
N MET A 189 -10.26 -0.28 -6.51
CA MET A 189 -10.95 -0.51 -5.24
C MET A 189 -12.43 -0.13 -5.27
N THR A 190 -12.79 0.92 -6.02
CA THR A 190 -14.19 1.30 -6.26
C THR A 190 -14.94 0.22 -7.05
N CYS A 191 -14.31 -0.41 -8.04
CA CYS A 191 -14.88 -1.53 -8.79
C CYS A 191 -15.01 -2.81 -7.95
N CYS A 192 -14.06 -3.08 -7.04
CA CYS A 192 -14.15 -4.20 -6.09
C CYS A 192 -15.40 -4.06 -5.19
N ARG A 193 -15.58 -2.89 -4.56
CA ARG A 193 -16.77 -2.59 -3.74
C ARG A 193 -18.08 -2.71 -4.52
N LYS A 194 -18.10 -2.27 -5.77
CA LYS A 194 -19.27 -2.38 -6.67
C LYS A 194 -19.72 -3.83 -6.93
N VAL A 195 -18.85 -4.82 -6.73
CA VAL A 195 -19.17 -6.26 -6.88
C VAL A 195 -19.23 -7.01 -5.54
N GLY A 196 -19.20 -6.30 -4.40
CA GLY A 196 -19.19 -6.91 -3.06
C GLY A 196 -17.84 -7.50 -2.64
N LEU A 197 -16.76 -7.23 -3.38
CA LEU A 197 -15.41 -7.63 -3.00
C LEU A 197 -14.79 -6.56 -2.11
N GLU A 198 -14.72 -6.84 -0.81
CA GLU A 198 -14.02 -6.00 0.16
C GLU A 198 -12.57 -6.48 0.33
N LEU A 199 -11.62 -5.66 -0.12
CA LEU A 199 -10.18 -5.89 0.04
C LEU A 199 -9.61 -5.06 1.19
N LEU A 200 -8.78 -5.70 2.01
CA LEU A 200 -7.86 -5.06 2.95
C LEU A 200 -6.71 -4.37 2.19
N ARG A 201 -5.95 -3.50 2.87
CA ARG A 201 -4.80 -2.83 2.24
C ARG A 201 -3.68 -3.80 1.86
N SER A 202 -3.41 -4.82 2.69
CA SER A 202 -2.47 -5.92 2.40
C SER A 202 -2.89 -6.69 1.16
N GLU A 203 -4.14 -7.16 1.13
CA GLU A 203 -4.68 -7.92 0.00
C GLU A 203 -4.59 -7.14 -1.32
N PHE A 204 -4.91 -5.84 -1.30
CA PHE A 204 -4.71 -5.00 -2.48
C PHE A 204 -3.22 -4.87 -2.84
N LEU A 205 -2.34 -4.57 -1.88
CA LEU A 205 -0.89 -4.47 -2.12
C LEU A 205 -0.26 -5.80 -2.59
N ALA A 206 -0.87 -6.94 -2.27
CA ALA A 206 -0.46 -8.26 -2.77
C ALA A 206 -0.73 -8.41 -4.26
N LEU A 207 -1.91 -8.00 -4.74
CA LEU A 207 -2.19 -7.91 -6.18
C LEU A 207 -1.32 -6.84 -6.84
N GLU A 208 -1.11 -5.70 -6.18
CA GLU A 208 -0.42 -4.53 -6.73
C GLU A 208 1.10 -4.70 -6.87
N ARG A 209 1.74 -5.59 -6.10
CA ARG A 209 3.18 -5.92 -6.26
C ARG A 209 3.43 -6.87 -7.44
N SER A 210 2.47 -7.74 -7.74
CA SER A 210 2.62 -8.85 -8.70
C SER A 210 2.26 -8.49 -10.15
N VAL A 211 1.90 -7.24 -10.42
CA VAL A 211 1.67 -6.72 -11.78
C VAL A 211 2.54 -5.51 -12.08
N PRO A 212 3.03 -5.34 -13.32
CA PRO A 212 3.81 -4.17 -13.70
C PRO A 212 2.95 -2.90 -13.65
N LYS A 213 3.54 -1.83 -13.12
CA LYS A 213 2.95 -0.48 -13.05
C LYS A 213 3.49 0.39 -14.18
N ASP A 214 2.69 1.35 -14.64
CA ASP A 214 3.15 2.35 -15.60
C ASP A 214 3.88 3.54 -14.92
N THR A 215 4.34 4.50 -15.72
CA THR A 215 5.03 5.71 -15.23
C THR A 215 4.16 6.64 -14.38
N ALA A 216 2.84 6.45 -14.35
CA ALA A 216 1.90 7.16 -13.49
C ALA A 216 1.45 6.32 -12.28
N GLY A 217 2.06 5.15 -12.04
CA GLY A 217 1.71 4.24 -10.95
C GLY A 217 0.38 3.50 -11.16
N ARG A 218 -0.19 3.53 -12.37
CA ARG A 218 -1.42 2.78 -12.70
C ARG A 218 -1.12 1.30 -12.82
N ILE A 219 -2.12 0.48 -12.48
CA ILE A 219 -2.12 -0.97 -12.66
C ILE A 219 -2.98 -1.33 -13.88
N ASN A 220 -2.57 -2.35 -14.64
CA ASN A 220 -3.41 -2.88 -15.71
C ASN A 220 -4.27 -4.04 -15.17
N TYR A 221 -5.59 -3.90 -15.18
CA TYR A 221 -6.46 -4.93 -14.59
C TYR A 221 -6.53 -6.22 -15.42
N HIS A 222 -6.15 -6.21 -16.70
CA HIS A 222 -6.03 -7.45 -17.49
C HIS A 222 -4.88 -8.32 -16.96
N ASN A 223 -3.76 -7.70 -16.57
CA ASN A 223 -2.64 -8.42 -15.95
C ASN A 223 -3.05 -9.05 -14.61
N ILE A 224 -3.91 -8.36 -13.83
CA ILE A 224 -4.44 -8.90 -12.56
C ILE A 224 -5.34 -10.12 -12.81
N ALA A 225 -6.20 -10.08 -13.84
CA ALA A 225 -7.03 -11.22 -14.20
C ALA A 225 -6.18 -12.43 -14.62
N SER A 226 -5.24 -12.26 -15.54
CA SER A 226 -4.35 -13.35 -15.96
C SER A 226 -3.46 -13.88 -14.83
N LEU A 227 -3.09 -13.04 -13.86
CA LEU A 227 -2.38 -13.48 -12.64
C LEU A 227 -3.26 -14.37 -11.75
N VAL A 228 -4.50 -13.95 -11.46
CA VAL A 228 -5.44 -14.71 -10.63
C VAL A 228 -5.81 -16.04 -11.29
N GLU A 229 -6.03 -16.05 -12.60
CA GLU A 229 -6.25 -17.26 -13.40
C GLU A 229 -5.01 -18.19 -13.37
N ALA A 230 -3.81 -17.65 -13.57
CA ALA A 230 -2.57 -18.44 -13.57
C ALA A 230 -2.26 -19.08 -12.20
N VAL A 231 -2.45 -18.34 -11.09
CA VAL A 231 -2.27 -18.87 -9.73
C VAL A 231 -3.31 -19.96 -9.43
N THR A 232 -4.58 -19.75 -9.78
CA THR A 232 -5.63 -20.76 -9.58
C THR A 232 -5.32 -22.05 -10.37
N CYS A 233 -4.84 -21.92 -11.60
CA CYS A 233 -4.42 -23.06 -12.43
C CYS A 233 -3.16 -23.77 -11.89
N ALA A 234 -2.24 -23.06 -11.24
CA ALA A 234 -1.08 -23.65 -10.60
C ALA A 234 -1.48 -24.49 -9.37
N ASN A 235 -2.29 -23.93 -8.46
CA ASN A 235 -2.77 -24.65 -7.27
C ASN A 235 -3.50 -25.95 -7.67
N ALA A 236 -4.35 -25.90 -8.70
CA ALA A 236 -5.04 -27.07 -9.23
C ALA A 236 -4.12 -28.13 -9.88
N ALA A 237 -2.94 -27.75 -10.37
CA ALA A 237 -1.94 -28.69 -10.88
C ALA A 237 -1.13 -29.34 -9.74
N ASP A 238 -0.83 -28.59 -8.69
CA ASP A 238 -0.14 -29.11 -7.50
C ASP A 238 -1.02 -30.14 -6.76
N ASP A 239 -2.33 -29.90 -6.59
CA ASP A 239 -3.28 -30.88 -6.03
C ASP A 239 -3.30 -32.21 -6.82
N LEU A 240 -3.25 -32.13 -8.16
CA LEU A 240 -3.23 -33.30 -9.05
C LEU A 240 -1.90 -34.08 -9.00
N THR A 241 -0.79 -33.43 -8.65
CA THR A 241 0.51 -34.11 -8.49
C THR A 241 0.71 -34.62 -7.06
N ALA A 242 0.18 -33.94 -6.05
CA ALA A 242 0.19 -34.38 -4.64
C ALA A 242 -0.67 -35.64 -4.40
N THR A 243 -1.73 -35.84 -5.17
CA THR A 243 -2.59 -37.04 -5.10
C THR A 243 -2.06 -38.25 -5.87
N ALA A 244 -1.16 -38.06 -6.83
CA ALA A 244 -0.57 -39.14 -7.63
C ALA A 244 0.26 -40.19 -6.84
N PRO A 245 1.15 -39.84 -5.88
CA PRO A 245 2.00 -40.83 -5.19
C PRO A 245 1.22 -41.81 -4.30
N GLU A 246 0.11 -41.38 -3.67
CA GLU A 246 -0.70 -42.29 -2.85
C GLU A 246 -1.44 -43.35 -3.69
N ALA A 247 -1.91 -42.98 -4.89
CA ALA A 247 -2.62 -43.90 -5.77
C ALA A 247 -1.71 -45.06 -6.24
N LEU A 248 -0.44 -44.76 -6.49
CA LEU A 248 0.56 -45.76 -6.92
C LEU A 248 0.92 -46.75 -5.80
N LEU A 249 0.99 -46.29 -4.54
CA LEU A 249 1.21 -47.15 -3.37
C LEU A 249 0.01 -48.06 -3.06
N LYS A 250 -1.22 -47.58 -3.28
CA LYS A 250 -2.45 -48.38 -3.11
C LYS A 250 -2.74 -49.33 -4.28
N ALA A 251 -2.04 -49.19 -5.41
CA ALA A 251 -2.13 -50.07 -6.57
C ALA A 251 -1.02 -51.14 -6.63
N THR A 252 -0.11 -51.16 -5.65
CA THR A 252 1.07 -52.05 -5.60
C THR A 252 1.22 -52.82 -4.28
N ALA A 253 0.15 -52.86 -3.47
CA ALA A 253 0.04 -53.57 -2.20
C ALA A 253 -1.19 -54.52 -2.20
#